data_AF-A0AAD7RWW4-F1
#
_entry.id   AF-A0AAD7RWW4-F1
#
_cell.length_a   1.000
_cell.length_b   1.000
_cell.length_c   1.000
_cell.angle_alpha   90.00
_cell.angle_beta   90.00
_cell.angle_gamma   90.00
#
_symmetry.space_group_name_H-M   'P 1'
#
loop_
_entity.id
_entity.type
_entity.pdbx_description
1 polymer ?
#
loop_
_entity_poly.entity_id
_entity_poly.type
_entity_poly.pdbx_seq_one_letter_code
_entity_poly.pdbx_strand_id
1 'polypeptide(L)'
;MPAKASLFINIESILTLSILTWFPAATVKDKAKLQRVIRSAERVIGCALPPLESLHNTRALRRARKIMADPSHPGHNLFTLLPHGRRLRLPKTGTERHRHSFFPSAARLVNKSGLPCPPHPLPETDH
;
A
#
# COMPACT_ATOMS: atom_id res chain seq x y z
N MET A 1 17.32 -26.25 9.92
CA MET A 1 16.32 -25.93 8.86
C MET A 1 16.51 -24.52 8.29
N PRO A 2 17.66 -24.18 7.65
CA PRO A 2 17.90 -22.82 7.13
C PRO A 2 17.22 -22.53 5.77
N ALA A 3 16.99 -23.55 4.94
CA ALA A 3 16.45 -23.39 3.59
C ALA A 3 14.99 -22.86 3.55
N LYS A 4 14.19 -23.14 4.58
CA LYS A 4 12.79 -22.67 4.68
C LYS A 4 12.71 -21.16 4.94
N ALA A 5 13.63 -20.61 5.73
CA ALA A 5 13.69 -19.18 6.04
C ALA A 5 14.18 -18.35 4.84
N SER A 6 15.18 -18.84 4.10
CA SER A 6 15.70 -18.14 2.92
C SER A 6 14.68 -18.02 1.78
N LEU A 7 13.85 -19.04 1.55
CA LEU A 7 12.80 -18.96 0.51
C LEU A 7 11.72 -17.93 0.89
N PHE A 8 11.33 -17.90 2.17
CA PHE A 8 10.38 -16.91 2.70
C PHE A 8 10.90 -15.48 2.52
N ILE A 9 12.14 -15.20 2.93
CA ILE A 9 12.75 -13.87 2.86
C ILE A 9 12.87 -13.37 1.42
N ASN A 10 13.22 -14.24 0.46
CA ASN A 10 13.39 -13.83 -0.95
C ASN A 10 12.05 -13.59 -1.65
N ILE A 11 11.08 -14.51 -1.49
CA ILE A 11 9.75 -14.34 -2.07
C ILE A 11 9.08 -13.11 -1.46
N GLU A 12 9.16 -12.96 -0.14
CA GLU A 12 8.64 -11.78 0.54
C GLU A 12 9.31 -10.53 -0.01
N SER A 13 10.63 -10.40 0.02
CA SER A 13 11.38 -9.20 -0.41
C SER A 13 11.09 -8.77 -1.87
N ILE A 14 11.05 -9.72 -2.81
CA ILE A 14 10.77 -9.42 -4.22
C ILE A 14 9.31 -9.01 -4.43
N LEU A 15 8.37 -9.73 -3.82
CA LEU A 15 6.94 -9.35 -3.77
C LEU A 15 6.69 -8.12 -2.90
N THR A 16 7.71 -7.55 -2.28
CA THR A 16 7.58 -6.47 -1.29
C THR A 16 8.05 -5.15 -1.84
N LEU A 17 9.18 -5.15 -2.52
CA LEU A 17 9.78 -3.97 -3.13
C LEU A 17 8.99 -3.49 -4.34
N SER A 18 8.46 -4.43 -5.13
CA SER A 18 7.83 -4.13 -6.42
C SER A 18 6.30 -4.11 -6.38
N ILE A 19 5.64 -4.66 -5.36
CA ILE A 19 4.17 -4.84 -5.35
C ILE A 19 3.38 -3.54 -5.48
N LEU A 20 3.93 -2.43 -5.02
CA LEU A 20 3.28 -1.12 -5.16
C LEU A 20 3.19 -0.64 -6.62
N THR A 21 4.06 -1.13 -7.50
CA THR A 21 4.11 -0.70 -8.91
C THR A 21 3.24 -1.58 -9.81
N TRP A 22 3.28 -2.90 -9.64
CA TRP A 22 2.58 -3.82 -10.54
C TRP A 22 1.20 -4.27 -10.02
N PHE A 23 0.97 -4.32 -8.70
CA PHE A 23 -0.28 -4.89 -8.15
C PHE A 23 -1.54 -4.14 -8.59
N PRO A 24 -1.58 -2.80 -8.56
CA PRO A 24 -2.80 -2.12 -8.97
C PRO A 24 -3.10 -2.35 -10.46
N ALA A 25 -2.07 -2.46 -11.31
CA ALA A 25 -2.20 -2.71 -12.74
C ALA A 25 -2.46 -4.19 -13.11
N ALA A 26 -2.23 -5.13 -12.18
CA ALA A 26 -2.39 -6.55 -12.45
C ALA A 26 -3.87 -6.95 -12.61
N THR A 27 -4.12 -7.83 -13.59
CA THR A 27 -5.47 -8.35 -13.84
C THR A 27 -5.93 -9.26 -12.70
N VAL A 28 -7.24 -9.52 -12.62
CA VAL A 28 -7.81 -10.48 -11.67
C VAL A 28 -7.18 -11.87 -11.84
N LYS A 29 -6.91 -12.28 -13.08
CA LYS A 29 -6.27 -13.56 -13.41
C LYS A 29 -4.84 -13.62 -12.87
N ASP A 30 -4.07 -12.55 -13.01
CA ASP A 30 -2.68 -12.50 -12.52
C ASP A 30 -2.64 -12.55 -10.99
N LYS A 31 -3.50 -11.76 -10.33
CA LYS A 31 -3.66 -11.78 -8.86
C LYS A 31 -4.04 -13.16 -8.36
N ALA A 32 -4.96 -13.86 -9.04
CA ALA A 32 -5.36 -15.21 -8.69
C ALA A 32 -4.21 -16.23 -8.83
N LYS A 33 -3.39 -16.11 -9.89
CA LYS A 33 -2.19 -16.95 -10.07
C LYS A 33 -1.19 -16.73 -8.95
N LEU A 34 -0.90 -15.48 -8.60
CA LEU A 34 0.03 -15.14 -7.52
C LEU A 34 -0.48 -15.59 -6.15
N GLN A 35 -1.78 -15.50 -5.89
CA GLN A 35 -2.37 -16.06 -4.68
C GLN A 35 -2.21 -17.58 -4.60
N ARG A 36 -2.20 -18.31 -5.74
CA ARG A 36 -1.89 -19.75 -5.75
C ARG A 36 -0.44 -20.01 -5.35
N VAL A 37 0.50 -19.17 -5.77
CA VAL A 37 1.91 -19.28 -5.34
C VAL A 37 2.03 -19.11 -3.83
N ILE A 38 1.35 -18.11 -3.25
CA ILE A 38 1.29 -17.93 -1.79
C ILE A 38 0.74 -19.20 -1.13
N ARG A 39 -0.38 -19.75 -1.62
CA ARG A 39 -0.95 -21.00 -1.07
C ARG A 39 -0.02 -22.21 -1.17
N SER A 40 0.75 -22.32 -2.25
CA SER A 40 1.76 -23.37 -2.37
C SER A 40 2.88 -23.18 -1.34
N ALA A 41 3.33 -21.94 -1.13
CA ALA A 41 4.32 -21.63 -0.10
C ALA A 41 3.80 -21.92 1.31
N GLU A 42 2.54 -21.58 1.63
CA GLU A 42 1.88 -21.95 2.88
C GLU A 42 1.96 -23.46 3.15
N ARG A 43 1.67 -24.28 2.13
CA ARG A 43 1.72 -25.75 2.24
C ARG A 43 3.13 -26.28 2.52
N VAL A 44 4.15 -25.69 1.90
CA VAL A 44 5.55 -26.12 2.07
C VAL A 44 6.08 -25.71 3.45
N ILE A 45 5.74 -24.51 3.91
CA ILE A 45 6.25 -23.97 5.17
C ILE A 45 5.44 -24.52 6.35
N GLY A 46 4.16 -24.83 6.15
CA GLY A 46 3.26 -25.33 7.19
C GLY A 46 2.65 -24.23 8.05
N CYS A 47 2.71 -22.97 7.60
CA CYS A 47 2.13 -21.81 8.30
C CYS A 47 1.27 -20.98 7.35
N ALA A 48 0.27 -20.30 7.90
CA ALA A 48 -0.54 -19.35 7.14
C ALA A 48 0.29 -18.13 6.73
N LEU A 49 0.13 -17.70 5.49
CA LEU A 49 0.76 -16.51 4.93
C LEU A 49 -0.30 -15.44 4.67
N PRO A 50 0.07 -14.15 4.76
CA PRO A 50 -0.87 -13.08 4.45
C PRO A 50 -1.34 -13.18 2.99
N PRO A 51 -2.65 -13.03 2.71
CA PRO A 51 -3.16 -12.94 1.34
C PRO A 51 -2.48 -11.81 0.55
N LEU A 52 -2.35 -11.98 -0.77
CA LEU A 52 -1.67 -11.03 -1.66
C LEU A 52 -2.22 -9.61 -1.52
N GLU A 53 -3.54 -9.47 -1.41
CA GLU A 53 -4.20 -8.18 -1.24
C GLU A 53 -3.86 -7.53 0.10
N SER A 54 -3.79 -8.31 1.18
CA SER A 54 -3.41 -7.80 2.50
C SER A 54 -1.96 -7.30 2.53
N LEU A 55 -1.06 -7.99 1.82
CA LEU A 55 0.34 -7.60 1.66
C LEU A 55 0.44 -6.27 0.92
N HIS A 56 -0.25 -6.13 -0.20
CA HIS A 56 -0.33 -4.86 -0.94
C HIS A 56 -0.90 -3.75 -0.06
N ASN A 57 -2.04 -3.98 0.60
CA ASN A 57 -2.75 -2.94 1.33
C ASN A 57 -1.94 -2.43 2.51
N THR A 58 -1.37 -3.34 3.31
CA THR A 58 -0.52 -2.99 4.45
C THR A 58 0.67 -2.14 4.00
N ARG A 59 1.32 -2.53 2.90
CA ARG A 59 2.49 -1.81 2.37
C ARG A 59 2.12 -0.47 1.77
N ALA A 60 1.04 -0.42 0.99
CA ALA A 60 0.55 0.80 0.37
C ALA A 60 0.16 1.84 1.43
N LEU A 61 -0.55 1.41 2.48
CA LEU A 61 -0.88 2.27 3.62
C LEU A 61 0.37 2.77 4.34
N ARG A 62 1.33 1.87 4.66
CA ARG A 62 2.57 2.26 5.33
C ARG A 62 3.37 3.27 4.50
N ARG A 63 3.47 3.06 3.18
CA ARG A 63 4.21 3.97 2.28
C ARG A 63 3.48 5.31 2.14
N ALA A 64 2.16 5.30 1.96
CA ALA A 64 1.36 6.52 1.87
C ALA A 64 1.49 7.35 3.17
N ARG A 65 1.37 6.72 4.33
CA ARG A 65 1.58 7.39 5.63
C ARG A 65 2.97 7.98 5.77
N LYS A 66 4.01 7.29 5.34
CA LYS A 66 5.39 7.83 5.35
C LYS A 66 5.54 9.07 4.47
N ILE A 67 4.92 9.07 3.28
CA ILE A 67 4.94 10.23 2.38
C ILE A 67 4.11 11.39 2.97
N MET A 68 2.95 11.09 3.56
CA MET A 68 2.12 12.10 4.22
C MET A 68 2.80 12.72 5.44
N ALA A 69 3.62 11.97 6.16
CA ALA A 69 4.35 12.45 7.33
C ALA A 69 5.60 13.26 7.00
N ASP A 70 6.05 13.27 5.74
CA ASP A 70 7.26 13.96 5.29
C ASP A 70 6.92 15.11 4.33
N PRO A 71 6.87 16.36 4.82
CA PRO A 71 6.58 17.53 3.98
C PRO A 71 7.62 17.78 2.88
N SER A 72 8.85 17.29 3.05
CA SER A 72 9.93 17.46 2.06
C SER A 72 9.80 16.49 0.88
N HIS A 73 8.95 15.47 1.00
CA HIS A 73 8.79 14.47 -0.04
C HIS A 73 8.06 15.05 -1.26
N PRO A 74 8.56 14.84 -2.50
CA PRO A 74 7.96 15.43 -3.72
C PRO A 74 6.50 15.00 -3.96
N GLY A 75 6.15 13.79 -3.49
CA GLY A 75 4.78 13.26 -3.54
C GLY A 75 3.87 13.68 -2.37
N HIS A 76 4.32 14.48 -1.41
CA HIS A 76 3.53 14.88 -0.24
C HIS A 76 2.21 15.54 -0.64
N ASN A 77 2.27 16.50 -1.56
CA ASN A 77 1.11 17.27 -2.03
C ASN A 77 0.08 16.41 -2.78
N LEU A 78 0.46 15.22 -3.25
CA LEU A 78 -0.46 14.27 -3.89
C LEU A 78 -1.39 13.57 -2.88
N PHE A 79 -1.05 13.63 -1.58
CA PHE A 79 -1.88 13.16 -0.47
C PHE A 79 -2.42 14.33 0.35
N THR A 80 -3.10 15.26 -0.31
CA THR A 80 -3.74 16.41 0.35
C THR A 80 -5.01 15.98 1.09
N LEU A 81 -5.16 16.35 2.37
CA LEU A 81 -6.39 16.15 3.13
C LEU A 81 -7.48 17.16 2.72
N LEU A 82 -8.74 16.73 2.75
CA LEU A 82 -9.88 17.65 2.69
C LEU A 82 -9.95 18.50 3.97
N PRO A 83 -10.61 19.68 3.94
CA PRO A 83 -10.67 20.60 5.09
C PRO A 83 -11.16 19.96 6.40
N HIS A 84 -12.00 18.93 6.30
CA HIS A 84 -12.52 18.20 7.46
C HIS A 84 -11.54 17.14 8.02
N GLY A 85 -10.34 16.98 7.45
CA GLY A 85 -9.25 16.12 7.94
C GLY A 85 -9.45 14.60 7.87
N ARG A 86 -10.62 14.12 7.46
CA ARG A 86 -10.97 12.67 7.51
C ARG A 86 -10.79 11.91 6.20
N ARG A 87 -10.47 12.59 5.10
CA ARG A 87 -10.35 11.98 3.77
C ARG A 87 -9.29 12.73 2.97
N LEU A 88 -8.58 12.01 2.13
CA LEU A 88 -7.69 12.53 1.11
C LEU A 88 -8.47 12.97 -0.13
N ARG A 89 -8.04 14.08 -0.71
CA ARG A 89 -8.44 14.52 -2.05
C ARG A 89 -7.92 13.51 -3.07
N LEU A 90 -8.83 12.95 -3.87
CA LEU A 90 -8.44 12.03 -4.94
C LEU A 90 -8.02 12.83 -6.18
N PRO A 91 -6.90 12.47 -6.85
CA PRO A 91 -6.56 13.02 -8.15
C PRO A 91 -7.68 12.74 -9.16
N LYS A 92 -8.00 13.72 -10.02
CA LYS A 92 -8.88 13.49 -11.17
C LYS A 92 -8.16 12.56 -12.14
N THR A 93 -8.58 11.31 -12.20
CA THR A 93 -7.98 10.30 -13.07
C THR A 93 -8.82 10.11 -14.34
N GLY A 94 -8.28 10.46 -15.50
CA GLY A 94 -8.96 10.29 -16.79
C GLY A 94 -8.77 8.93 -17.46
N THR A 95 -7.79 8.13 -17.02
CA THR A 95 -7.46 6.82 -17.63
C THR A 95 -7.32 5.72 -16.58
N GLU A 96 -7.62 4.48 -16.97
CA GLU A 96 -7.40 3.31 -16.10
C GLU A 96 -5.93 3.15 -15.71
N ARG A 97 -4.99 3.41 -16.64
CA ARG A 97 -3.56 3.39 -16.33
C ARG A 97 -3.20 4.31 -15.16
N HIS A 98 -3.70 5.56 -15.18
CA HIS A 98 -3.41 6.50 -14.10
C HIS A 98 -4.15 6.11 -12.82
N ARG A 99 -5.39 5.58 -12.90
CA ARG A 99 -6.12 5.02 -11.74
C ARG A 99 -5.32 3.93 -11.04
N HIS A 100 -4.66 3.07 -11.80
CA HIS A 100 -3.83 1.97 -11.31
C HIS A 100 -2.38 2.38 -11.03
N SER A 101 -2.06 3.67 -10.98
CA SER A 101 -0.77 4.11 -10.45
C SER A 101 -0.80 4.17 -8.92
N PHE A 102 0.38 4.22 -8.30
CA PHE A 102 0.52 4.19 -6.85
C PHE A 102 -0.31 5.27 -6.13
N PHE A 103 -0.19 6.55 -6.50
CA PHE A 103 -0.80 7.65 -5.75
C PHE A 103 -2.34 7.60 -5.72
N PRO A 104 -3.06 7.49 -6.85
CA PRO A 104 -4.52 7.40 -6.84
C PRO A 104 -5.02 6.13 -6.16
N SER A 105 -4.32 5.00 -6.32
CA SER A 105 -4.65 3.73 -5.67
C SER A 105 -4.48 3.80 -4.15
N ALA A 106 -3.33 4.30 -3.69
CA ALA A 106 -3.02 4.46 -2.29
C ALA A 106 -3.97 5.47 -1.60
N ALA A 107 -4.29 6.59 -2.25
CA ALA A 107 -5.22 7.57 -1.70
C ALA A 107 -6.64 6.99 -1.52
N ARG A 108 -7.12 6.17 -2.47
CA ARG A 108 -8.38 5.43 -2.33
C ARG A 108 -8.32 4.44 -1.18
N LEU A 109 -7.21 3.74 -1.02
CA LEU A 109 -7.03 2.77 0.05
C LEU A 109 -7.01 3.45 1.44
N VAL A 110 -6.29 4.55 1.59
CA VAL A 110 -6.28 5.35 2.83
C VAL A 110 -7.70 5.82 3.16
N ASN A 111 -8.45 6.33 2.18
CA ASN A 111 -9.84 6.73 2.36
C ASN A 111 -10.77 5.59 2.79
N LYS A 112 -10.53 4.36 2.32
CA LYS A 112 -11.29 3.16 2.74
C LYS A 112 -10.91 2.68 4.14
N SER A 113 -9.66 2.89 4.55
CA SER A 113 -9.14 2.40 5.83
C SER A 113 -9.56 3.22 7.06
N GLY A 114 -10.30 4.33 6.87
CA GLY A 114 -10.82 5.16 7.97
C GLY A 114 -9.79 5.97 8.76
N LEU A 115 -8.49 5.80 8.49
CA LEU A 115 -7.38 6.50 9.18
C LEU A 115 -6.47 7.28 8.21
N PRO A 116 -6.86 8.49 7.80
CA PRO A 116 -5.95 9.49 7.33
C PRO A 116 -5.54 10.42 8.49
N CYS A 117 -4.95 9.87 9.54
CA CYS A 117 -4.32 10.70 10.58
C CYS A 117 -2.80 10.66 10.38
N PRO A 118 -2.18 11.71 9.82
CA PRO A 118 -0.88 12.12 10.29
C PRO A 118 -1.03 12.71 11.72
N PRO A 119 -0.08 12.48 12.64
CA PRO A 119 -0.09 13.15 13.94
C PRO A 119 -0.01 14.66 13.68
N HIS A 120 -1.07 15.39 14.01
CA HIS A 120 -1.05 16.84 13.97
C HIS A 120 -0.46 17.31 15.31
N PRO A 121 0.63 18.11 15.34
CA PRO A 121 0.82 19.07 16.40
C PRO A 121 -0.30 20.09 16.23
N LEU A 122 -1.13 20.28 17.26
CA LEU A 122 -2.12 21.36 17.28
C LEU A 122 -1.40 22.68 16.93
N PRO A 123 -2.01 23.61 16.17
CA PRO A 123 -1.55 24.98 16.20
C PRO A 123 -1.74 25.45 17.65
N GLU A 124 -0.62 25.69 18.34
CA GLU A 124 -0.61 26.47 19.56
C GLU A 124 -1.31 27.79 19.23
N THR A 125 -2.43 27.99 19.89
CA THR A 125 -3.14 29.26 19.90
C THR A 125 -2.33 30.11 20.86
N ASP A 126 -1.41 30.92 20.33
CA ASP A 126 -0.76 31.98 21.09
C ASP A 126 -0.98 33.31 20.38
N HIS A 127 -1.76 34.14 21.07
CA HIS A 127 -1.86 35.61 21.09
C HIS A 127 -2.04 36.40 19.79
#